data_AF-A0A946HPT5-F1
#
_entry.id   AF-A0A946HPT5-F1
#
_cell.length_a   1.000
_cell.length_b   1.000
_cell.length_c   1.000
_cell.angle_alpha   90.00
_cell.angle_beta   90.00
_cell.angle_gamma   90.00
#
_symmetry.space_group_name_H-M   'P 1'
#
loop_
_entity.id
_entity.type
_entity.pdbx_description
1 polymer ?
#
loop_
_entity_poly.entity_id
_entity_poly.type
_entity_poly.pdbx_seq_one_letter_code
_entity_poly.pdbx_strand_id
1 'polypeptide(L)'
;MPKWIAESHKIREGLSIGGIKMGKKPKWYLQFHPKGAPKVIYKSLGMDYEETSLSRNAAEDKARQLFERMIKNHDRGIFATYVPSLERTIDDYLDDLRSKALDNETLLAKGLDPAHYVERGRGGSYHTFAKFETRAAIFKNYLIPFFQETTQRDGSNPRKPL
;
A
#
# COMPACT_ATOMS: atom_id res chain seq x y z
N MET A 1 -13.40 -20.59 -5.46
CA MET A 1 -12.07 -20.38 -6.07
C MET A 1 -12.30 -20.10 -7.55
N PRO A 2 -11.71 -19.03 -8.13
CA PRO A 2 -11.86 -18.78 -9.55
C PRO A 2 -11.30 -19.94 -10.38
N LYS A 3 -12.02 -20.37 -11.42
CA LYS A 3 -11.56 -21.44 -12.31
C LYS A 3 -10.70 -20.84 -13.42
N TRP A 4 -9.48 -21.33 -13.55
CA TRP A 4 -8.61 -20.94 -14.66
C TRP A 4 -9.15 -21.46 -15.98
N ILE A 5 -8.93 -20.69 -17.04
CA ILE A 5 -9.30 -21.07 -18.41
C ILE A 5 -8.32 -22.12 -18.95
N ALA A 6 -7.04 -21.95 -18.62
CA ALA A 6 -5.94 -22.85 -18.95
C ALA A 6 -5.13 -23.13 -17.67
N GLU A 7 -4.09 -23.96 -17.76
CA GLU A 7 -3.17 -24.16 -16.63
C GLU A 7 -2.57 -22.82 -16.18
N SER A 8 -2.48 -22.62 -14.86
CA SER A 8 -1.82 -21.44 -14.32
C SER A 8 -0.31 -21.52 -14.54
N HIS A 9 0.29 -20.43 -15.00
CA HIS A 9 1.74 -20.32 -15.15
C HIS A 9 2.38 -19.87 -13.84
N LYS A 10 3.21 -20.72 -13.26
CA LYS A 10 4.01 -20.39 -12.07
C LYS A 10 5.16 -19.48 -12.48
N ILE A 11 5.20 -18.27 -11.92
CA ILE A 11 6.28 -17.30 -12.18
C ILE A 11 7.40 -17.49 -11.15
N ARG A 12 7.03 -17.57 -9.86
CA ARG A 12 7.95 -17.84 -8.75
C ARG A 12 7.19 -18.44 -7.56
N GLU A 13 7.90 -18.75 -6.48
CA GLU A 13 7.24 -19.19 -5.25
C GLU A 13 6.23 -18.16 -4.75
N GLY A 14 5.01 -18.63 -4.47
CA GLY A 14 3.90 -17.79 -4.02
C GLY A 14 3.27 -16.89 -5.10
N LEU A 15 3.71 -16.94 -6.36
CA LEU A 15 3.16 -16.16 -7.47
C LEU A 15 2.91 -17.03 -8.72
N SER A 16 1.65 -17.08 -9.13
CA SER A 16 1.25 -17.65 -10.43
C SER A 16 0.32 -16.69 -11.16
N ILE A 17 0.19 -16.83 -12.48
CA ILE A 17 -0.79 -16.11 -13.30
C ILE A 17 -1.65 -17.08 -14.09
N GLY A 18 -2.83 -16.64 -14.52
CA GLY A 18 -3.67 -17.40 -15.42
C GLY A 18 -4.84 -16.57 -15.96
N GLY A 19 -5.48 -17.08 -17.00
CA GLY A 19 -6.71 -16.51 -17.52
C GLY A 19 -7.91 -16.92 -16.67
N ILE A 20 -8.78 -15.97 -16.31
CA ILE A 20 -10.06 -16.24 -15.65
C ILE A 20 -11.19 -15.60 -16.46
N LYS A 21 -12.27 -16.36 -16.67
CA LYS A 21 -13.50 -15.87 -17.29
C LYS A 21 -14.51 -15.50 -16.21
N MET A 22 -14.59 -14.22 -15.86
CA MET A 22 -15.63 -13.66 -14.96
C MET A 22 -16.60 -12.71 -15.67
N GLY A 23 -16.55 -12.61 -17.01
CA GLY A 23 -17.42 -11.73 -17.80
C GLY A 23 -17.36 -12.05 -19.30
N LYS A 24 -17.72 -11.06 -20.15
CA LYS A 24 -17.72 -11.22 -21.62
C LYS A 24 -16.34 -11.58 -22.20
N LYS A 25 -15.27 -11.00 -21.64
CA LYS A 25 -13.90 -11.26 -22.05
C LYS A 25 -13.09 -11.91 -20.91
N PRO A 26 -12.28 -12.92 -21.21
CA PRO A 26 -11.36 -13.48 -20.23
C PRO A 26 -10.27 -12.45 -19.90
N LYS A 27 -9.80 -12.44 -18.66
CA LYS A 27 -8.75 -11.51 -18.20
C LYS A 27 -7.63 -12.25 -17.51
N TRP A 28 -6.42 -11.69 -17.56
CA TRP A 28 -5.32 -12.19 -16.74
C TRP A 28 -5.52 -11.84 -15.27
N TYR A 29 -5.25 -12.81 -14.40
CA TYR A 29 -5.23 -12.67 -12.96
C TYR A 29 -3.92 -13.22 -12.41
N LEU A 30 -3.45 -12.60 -11.34
CA LEU A 30 -2.43 -13.17 -10.48
C LEU A 30 -3.07 -13.95 -9.34
N GLN A 31 -2.34 -14.97 -8.91
CA GLN A 31 -2.59 -15.77 -7.73
C GLN A 31 -1.42 -15.59 -6.79
N PHE A 32 -1.69 -14.98 -5.64
CA PHE A 32 -0.71 -14.69 -4.60
C PHE A 32 -0.97 -15.58 -3.38
N HIS A 33 0.08 -16.24 -2.93
CA HIS A 33 0.12 -16.98 -1.68
C HIS A 33 1.07 -16.26 -0.71
N PRO A 34 0.55 -15.35 0.12
CA PRO A 34 1.36 -14.74 1.17
C PRO A 34 1.79 -15.80 2.18
N LYS A 35 3.05 -15.76 2.62
CA LYS A 35 3.54 -16.67 3.65
C LYS A 35 2.77 -16.43 4.95
N GLY A 36 2.14 -17.49 5.49
CA GLY A 36 1.33 -17.42 6.71
C GLY A 36 -0.11 -16.93 6.52
N ALA A 37 -0.54 -16.59 5.30
CA ALA A 37 -1.93 -16.24 5.06
C ALA A 37 -2.81 -17.50 4.90
N PRO A 38 -4.01 -17.53 5.48
CA PRO A 38 -4.90 -18.68 5.42
C PRO A 38 -5.56 -18.85 4.03
N LYS A 39 -5.48 -17.83 3.16
CA LYS A 39 -6.19 -17.79 1.89
C LYS A 39 -5.31 -17.24 0.77
N VAL A 40 -5.50 -17.83 -0.41
CA VAL A 40 -4.93 -17.36 -1.67
C VAL A 40 -5.64 -16.08 -2.10
N ILE A 41 -4.88 -15.08 -2.52
CA ILE A 41 -5.39 -13.81 -3.03
C ILE A 41 -5.38 -13.83 -4.55
N TYR A 42 -6.53 -13.56 -5.17
CA TYR A 42 -6.66 -13.41 -6.61
C TYR A 42 -6.85 -11.93 -6.96
N LYS A 43 -6.05 -11.40 -7.89
CA LYS A 43 -6.16 -10.00 -8.32
C LYS A 43 -6.07 -9.90 -9.84
N SER A 44 -6.98 -9.15 -10.44
CA SER A 44 -6.95 -8.90 -11.89
C SER A 44 -5.75 -8.04 -12.25
N LEU A 45 -5.08 -8.38 -13.36
CA LEU A 45 -4.05 -7.55 -13.96
C LEU A 45 -4.65 -6.44 -14.85
N GLY A 46 -5.98 -6.40 -15.03
CA GLY A 46 -6.67 -5.39 -15.82
C GLY A 46 -6.38 -5.47 -17.33
N MET A 47 -5.89 -6.60 -17.81
CA MET A 47 -5.63 -6.88 -19.22
C MET A 47 -6.44 -8.10 -19.68
N ASP A 48 -6.84 -8.08 -20.95
CA ASP A 48 -7.56 -9.18 -21.58
C ASP A 48 -6.61 -10.38 -21.73
N TYR A 49 -7.16 -11.58 -21.52
CA TYR A 49 -6.42 -12.82 -21.69
C TYR A 49 -6.39 -13.20 -23.17
N GLU A 50 -5.18 -13.41 -23.67
CA GLU A 50 -4.94 -14.00 -24.97
C GLU A 50 -3.93 -15.13 -24.79
N GLU A 51 -4.16 -16.24 -25.49
CA GLU A 51 -3.28 -17.41 -25.44
C GLU A 51 -2.06 -17.21 -26.35
N THR A 52 -1.36 -16.09 -26.17
CA THR A 52 -0.16 -15.72 -26.92
C THR A 52 1.00 -15.47 -25.96
N SER A 53 2.22 -15.81 -26.40
CA SER A 53 3.43 -15.59 -25.60
C SER A 53 3.65 -14.11 -25.27
N LEU A 54 3.26 -13.20 -26.16
CA LEU A 54 3.37 -11.76 -25.95
C LEU A 54 2.43 -11.27 -24.85
N SER A 55 1.17 -11.71 -24.87
CA SER A 55 0.19 -11.41 -23.81
C SER A 55 0.63 -11.97 -22.46
N ARG A 56 1.16 -13.21 -22.45
CA ARG A 56 1.70 -13.83 -21.25
C ARG A 56 2.88 -13.05 -20.67
N ASN A 57 3.88 -12.70 -21.48
CA ASN A 57 5.06 -11.96 -21.00
C ASN A 57 4.66 -10.60 -20.39
N ALA A 58 3.75 -9.87 -21.04
CA ALA A 58 3.22 -8.62 -20.49
C ALA A 58 2.44 -8.83 -19.18
N ALA A 59 1.72 -9.94 -19.05
CA ALA A 59 1.04 -10.32 -17.82
C ALA A 59 2.04 -10.66 -16.70
N GLU A 60 3.12 -11.38 -17.00
CA GLU A 60 4.17 -11.71 -16.03
C GLU A 60 4.84 -10.45 -15.47
N ASP A 61 5.23 -9.51 -16.34
CA ASP A 61 5.87 -8.26 -15.92
C ASP A 61 4.96 -7.45 -14.99
N LYS A 62 3.69 -7.33 -15.36
CA LYS A 62 2.69 -6.62 -14.54
C LYS A 62 2.42 -7.35 -13.22
N ALA A 63 2.39 -8.68 -13.24
CA ALA A 63 2.21 -9.50 -12.05
C ALA A 63 3.38 -9.35 -11.09
N ARG A 64 4.63 -9.29 -11.58
CA ARG A 64 5.82 -9.05 -10.75
C ARG A 64 5.74 -7.71 -10.03
N GLN A 65 5.42 -6.62 -10.74
CA GLN A 65 5.30 -5.29 -10.14
C GLN A 65 4.20 -5.24 -9.07
N LEU A 66 3.05 -5.85 -9.35
CA LEU A 66 1.94 -5.90 -8.40
C LEU A 66 2.26 -6.81 -7.20
N PHE A 67 2.98 -7.91 -7.42
CA PHE A 67 3.42 -8.82 -6.37
C PHE A 67 4.35 -8.13 -5.36
N GLU A 68 5.36 -7.39 -5.83
CA GLU A 68 6.26 -6.65 -4.93
C GLU A 68 5.49 -5.64 -4.06
N ARG A 69 4.51 -4.95 -4.66
CA ARG A 69 3.62 -4.06 -3.91
C ARG A 69 2.76 -4.82 -2.90
N MET A 70 2.22 -5.97 -3.28
CA MET A 70 1.35 -6.78 -2.43
C MET A 70 2.10 -7.40 -1.26
N ILE A 71 3.34 -7.88 -1.45
CA ILE A 71 4.21 -8.33 -0.36
C ILE A 71 4.52 -7.17 0.57
N LYS A 72 4.98 -6.03 0.04
CA LYS A 72 5.30 -4.86 0.87
C LYS A 72 4.10 -4.40 1.70
N ASN A 73 2.90 -4.44 1.13
CA ASN A 73 1.67 -4.11 1.85
C ASN A 73 1.32 -5.18 2.88
N HIS A 74 1.42 -6.46 2.53
CA HIS A 74 1.18 -7.58 3.44
C HIS A 74 2.11 -7.53 4.66
N ASP A 75 3.40 -7.28 4.45
CA ASP A 75 4.41 -7.15 5.51
C ASP A 75 4.15 -5.93 6.41
N ARG A 76 3.43 -4.92 5.90
CA ARG A 76 2.95 -3.75 6.65
C ARG A 76 1.56 -3.96 7.29
N GLY A 77 0.95 -5.13 7.13
CA GLY A 77 -0.42 -5.42 7.61
C GLY A 77 -1.53 -4.75 6.80
N ILE A 78 -1.23 -4.28 5.59
CA ILE A 78 -2.17 -3.60 4.68
C ILE A 78 -2.76 -4.64 3.72
N PHE A 79 -3.97 -5.12 4.01
CA PHE A 79 -4.66 -6.15 3.22
C PHE A 79 -5.58 -5.57 2.15
N ALA A 80 -6.08 -6.38 1.20
CA ALA A 80 -7.02 -5.91 0.18
C ALA A 80 -8.39 -5.46 0.76
N THR A 81 -8.72 -5.89 1.98
CA THR A 81 -9.88 -5.45 2.78
C THR A 81 -9.55 -4.27 3.69
N TYR A 82 -8.36 -3.71 3.58
CA TYR A 82 -7.92 -2.58 4.38
C TYR A 82 -8.74 -1.35 4.02
N VAL A 83 -9.56 -0.91 4.97
CA VAL A 83 -10.17 0.41 4.96
C VAL A 83 -9.19 1.32 5.70
N PRO A 84 -8.56 2.30 5.03
CA PRO A 84 -7.68 3.23 5.71
C PRO A 84 -8.48 3.97 6.77
N SER A 85 -8.19 3.74 8.05
CA SER A 85 -8.65 4.67 9.08
C SER A 85 -7.76 5.91 9.06
N LEU A 86 -8.30 7.02 9.58
CA LEU A 86 -7.52 8.24 9.74
C LEU A 86 -6.30 7.99 10.63
N GLU A 87 -6.50 7.31 11.76
CA GLU A 87 -5.44 6.97 12.71
C GLU A 87 -4.34 6.17 12.04
N ARG A 88 -4.70 5.15 11.25
CA ARG A 88 -3.69 4.31 10.60
C ARG A 88 -2.97 5.03 9.47
N THR A 89 -3.66 5.91 8.75
CA THR A 89 -3.02 6.79 7.74
C THR A 89 -2.02 7.74 8.39
N ILE A 90 -2.35 8.27 9.57
CA ILE A 90 -1.47 9.09 10.38
C ILE A 90 -0.26 8.26 10.86
N ASP A 91 -0.48 7.05 11.36
CA ASP A 91 0.60 6.15 11.79
C ASP A 91 1.57 5.84 10.64
N ASP A 92 1.04 5.42 9.48
CA ASP A 92 1.86 5.11 8.29
C ASP A 92 2.69 6.34 7.85
N TYR A 93 2.10 7.53 7.93
CA TYR A 93 2.77 8.79 7.63
C TYR A 93 3.88 9.12 8.65
N LEU A 94 3.61 8.90 9.94
CA LEU A 94 4.56 9.15 11.02
C LEU A 94 5.73 8.16 10.98
N ASP A 95 5.48 6.89 10.63
CA ASP A 95 6.50 5.87 10.46
C ASP A 95 7.45 6.20 9.29
N ASP A 96 6.91 6.63 8.14
CA ASP A 96 7.72 7.09 7.01
C ASP A 96 8.60 8.29 7.40
N LEU A 97 8.02 9.26 8.11
CA LEU A 97 8.75 10.45 8.53
C LEU A 97 9.82 10.14 9.58
N ARG A 98 9.56 9.18 10.48
CA ARG A 98 10.53 8.68 11.45
C ARG A 98 11.69 7.95 10.76
N SER A 99 11.39 7.11 9.77
CA SER A 99 12.41 6.40 8.98
C SER A 99 13.34 7.39 8.26
N LYS A 100 12.77 8.40 7.60
CA LYS A 100 13.54 9.45 6.90
C LYS A 100 14.41 10.27 7.87
N ALA A 101 13.88 10.57 9.06
CA ALA A 101 14.66 11.23 10.10
C ALA A 101 15.83 10.37 10.56
N LEU A 102 15.60 9.08 10.85
CA LEU A 102 16.65 8.15 11.27
C LEU A 102 17.77 8.02 10.23
N ASP A 103 17.42 7.90 8.95
CA ASP A 103 18.40 7.82 7.86
C ASP A 103 19.27 9.08 7.80
N ASN A 104 18.67 10.26 7.88
CA ASN A 104 19.42 11.52 7.87
C ASN A 104 20.33 11.65 9.09
N GLU A 105 19.86 11.33 10.29
CA GLU A 105 20.67 11.37 11.51
C GLU A 105 21.85 10.40 11.42
N THR A 106 21.63 9.22 10.82
CA THR A 106 22.70 8.24 10.58
C THR A 106 23.75 8.77 9.59
N LEU A 107 23.34 9.52 8.56
CA LEU A 107 24.25 10.17 7.61
C LEU A 107 25.02 11.31 8.26
N LEU A 108 24.33 12.18 9.00
CA LEU A 108 24.93 13.32 9.69
C LEU A 108 25.93 12.87 10.77
N ALA A 109 25.63 11.79 11.51
CA ALA A 109 26.56 11.19 12.46
C ALA A 109 27.85 10.67 11.80
N LYS A 110 27.82 10.37 10.50
CA LYS A 110 28.98 9.98 9.68
C LYS A 110 29.64 11.18 9.00
N GLY A 111 29.18 12.41 9.25
CA GLY A 111 29.65 13.62 8.58
C GLY A 111 29.22 13.73 7.11
N LEU A 112 28.17 13.01 6.70
CA LEU A 112 27.62 13.03 5.34
C LEU A 112 26.39 13.95 5.26
N ASP A 113 26.10 14.40 4.04
CA ASP A 113 24.90 15.19 3.76
C ASP A 113 23.60 14.38 3.95
N PRO A 114 22.49 15.02 4.37
CA PRO A 114 21.21 14.36 4.51
C PRO A 114 20.63 13.95 3.15
N ALA A 115 19.97 12.79 3.09
CA ALA A 115 19.37 12.27 1.87
C ALA A 115 17.91 12.72 1.69
N HIS A 116 17.18 12.89 2.80
CA HIS A 116 15.73 13.10 2.79
C HIS A 116 15.38 14.54 3.12
N TYR A 117 15.15 15.34 2.08
CA TYR A 117 14.73 16.74 2.20
C TYR A 117 13.20 16.86 2.34
N VAL A 118 12.75 17.86 3.11
CA VAL A 118 11.34 18.20 3.24
C VAL A 118 10.87 18.84 1.94
N GLU A 119 9.85 18.24 1.32
CA GLU A 119 9.24 18.78 0.11
C GLU A 119 8.73 20.20 0.36
N ARG A 120 9.15 21.16 -0.48
CA ARG A 120 8.86 22.61 -0.33
C ARG A 120 9.36 23.22 1.00
N GLY A 121 10.29 22.56 1.68
CA GLY A 121 10.96 23.10 2.84
C GLY A 121 11.82 24.32 2.47
N ARG A 122 11.75 25.40 3.26
CA ARG A 122 12.64 26.55 3.07
C ARG A 122 14.10 26.16 3.34
N GLY A 123 15.01 26.65 2.49
CA GLY A 123 16.45 26.63 2.76
C GLY A 123 17.09 25.24 2.87
N GLY A 124 16.65 24.25 2.10
CA GLY A 124 17.21 22.90 2.19
C GLY A 124 16.85 22.17 3.47
N SER A 125 15.70 22.49 4.06
CA SER A 125 15.16 21.81 5.24
C SER A 125 15.05 20.31 5.00
N TYR A 126 15.62 19.49 5.88
CA TYR A 126 15.58 18.03 5.81
C TYR A 126 14.83 17.40 6.99
N HIS A 127 14.43 16.14 6.85
CA HIS A 127 13.72 15.42 7.90
C HIS A 127 14.64 15.17 9.11
N THR A 128 14.18 15.52 10.32
CA THR A 128 14.90 15.35 11.61
C THR A 128 13.97 14.76 12.66
N PHE A 129 14.52 14.20 13.74
CA PHE A 129 13.69 13.68 14.84
C PHE A 129 12.85 14.76 15.51
N ALA A 130 13.40 15.98 15.70
CA ALA A 130 12.62 17.08 16.25
C ALA A 130 11.37 17.42 15.42
N LYS A 131 11.48 17.36 14.08
CA LYS A 131 10.34 17.56 13.17
C LYS A 131 9.35 16.39 13.24
N PHE A 132 9.84 15.18 13.40
CA PHE A 132 9.01 14.00 13.66
C PHE A 132 8.20 14.17 14.95
N GLU A 133 8.85 14.45 16.08
CA GLU A 133 8.20 14.58 17.38
C GLU A 133 7.16 15.69 17.38
N THR A 134 7.47 16.85 16.77
CA THR A 134 6.52 17.95 16.63
C THR A 134 5.28 17.52 15.85
N ARG A 135 5.44 16.82 14.71
CA ARG A 135 4.29 16.34 13.93
C ARG A 135 3.52 15.26 14.67
N ALA A 136 4.19 14.32 15.32
CA ALA A 136 3.57 13.26 16.11
C ALA A 136 2.71 13.85 17.24
N ALA A 137 3.21 14.88 17.94
CA ALA A 137 2.46 15.61 18.95
C ALA A 137 1.21 16.29 18.36
N ILE A 138 1.33 16.95 17.20
CA ILE A 138 0.18 17.59 16.53
C ILE A 138 -0.91 16.56 16.19
N PHE A 139 -0.52 15.44 15.58
CA PHE A 139 -1.48 14.40 15.20
C PHE A 139 -2.16 13.78 16.41
N LYS A 140 -1.39 13.43 17.45
CA LYS A 140 -1.91 12.78 18.66
C LYS A 140 -2.79 13.69 19.50
N ASN A 141 -2.39 14.95 19.69
CA ASN A 141 -3.02 15.83 20.67
C ASN A 141 -4.13 16.70 20.09
N TYR A 142 -4.16 16.92 18.77
CA TYR A 142 -5.12 17.83 18.14
C TYR A 142 -5.91 17.16 17.03
N LEU A 143 -5.21 16.50 16.10
CA LEU A 143 -5.81 16.05 14.84
C LEU A 143 -6.71 14.81 15.05
N ILE A 144 -6.22 13.78 15.74
CA ILE A 144 -7.02 12.59 16.08
C ILE A 144 -8.24 12.98 16.95
N PRO A 145 -8.08 13.73 18.06
CA PRO A 145 -9.22 14.17 18.88
C PRO A 145 -10.27 14.97 18.09
N PHE A 146 -9.84 15.90 17.23
CA PHE A 146 -10.76 16.70 16.42
C PHE A 146 -11.68 15.83 15.55
N PHE A 147 -11.12 14.84 14.86
CA PHE A 147 -11.90 13.95 14.00
C PHE A 147 -12.78 12.97 14.80
N GLN A 148 -12.34 12.56 15.98
CA GLN A 148 -13.16 11.73 16.87
C GLN A 148 -14.37 12.51 17.43
N GLU A 149 -14.17 13.75 17.87
CA GLU A 149 -15.24 14.62 18.37
C GLU A 149 -16.25 15.01 17.28
N THR A 150 -15.79 15.33 16.07
CA THR A 150 -16.67 15.70 14.96
C THR A 150 -17.50 14.51 14.46
N THR A 151 -16.92 13.32 14.40
CA THR A 151 -17.64 12.09 14.00
C THR A 151 -18.71 11.68 15.03
N GLN A 152 -18.47 11.93 16.32
CA GLN A 152 -19.47 11.67 17.38
C GLN A 152 -20.65 12.65 17.33
N ARG A 153 -20.42 13.91 16.94
CA ARG A 153 -21.49 14.92 16.83
C ARG A 153 -22.46 14.61 15.68
N ASP A 154 -21.98 14.13 14.54
CA ASP A 154 -22.85 13.75 13.41
C ASP A 154 -23.70 12.50 13.66
N GLY A 155 -23.24 11.57 14.52
CA GLY A 155 -24.03 10.40 14.94
C GLY A 155 -25.28 10.74 15.78
N SER A 156 -25.41 11.98 16.24
CA SER A 156 -26.53 12.46 17.07
C SER A 156 -27.62 13.22 16.29
N ASN A 157 -27.50 13.37 14.97
CA ASN A 157 -28.46 14.12 14.16
C ASN A 157 -28.92 13.29 12.94
N PRO A 158 -30.10 12.62 12.98
CA PRO A 158 -30.63 11.89 11.84
C PRO A 158 -31.26 12.90 10.87
N ARG A 159 -30.45 13.63 10.09
CA ARG A 159 -30.98 14.49 9.03
C ARG A 159 -30.78 13.85 7.66
N LYS A 160 -31.94 13.64 7.03
CA LYS A 160 -32.23 12.98 5.74
C LYS A 160 -31.34 13.46 4.59
N PRO A 161 -31.14 12.62 3.56
CA PRO A 161 -30.48 13.03 2.32
C PRO A 161 -31.32 14.07 1.58
N LEU A 162 -30.66 15.08 1.03
CA LEU A 162 -31.14 15.85 -0.12
C LEU A 162 -30.54 15.25 -1.39
#